data_AF-A0A256ZQJ9-F1
#
_entry.id   AF-A0A256ZQJ9-F1
#
_cell.length_a   1.000
_cell.length_b   1.000
_cell.length_c   1.000
_cell.angle_alpha   90.00
_cell.angle_beta   90.00
_cell.angle_gamma   90.00
#
_symmetry.space_group_name_H-M   'P 1'
#
loop_
_entity.id
_entity.type
_entity.pdbx_description
1 polymer ?
#
loop_
_entity_poly.entity_id
_entity_poly.type
_entity_poly.pdbx_seq_one_letter_code
_entity_poly.pdbx_strand_id
1 'polypeptide(L)'
;MPKYDISDIVDLLKFKTVVHIDLSATRDFDHAFKVLTNILRKIYSEALVNERFGCIIAIDEAHLFCPEKGGITLAGDEAIRSLRDTIHLIATTGPRNGVTPFIATQRPSLISKTITTQMGQNIIAHRVEDIDLARIEEIVGPIARKVRVLPRGWAIVKALAAKIREPLIVRVEAETTPESTGKTAYDRFLQ
;
A
#
# COMPACT_ATOMS: atom_id res chain seq x y z
N MET A 1 -20.68 -4.61 -17.34
CA MET A 1 -19.38 -3.92 -17.18
C MET A 1 -18.49 -4.27 -18.36
N PRO A 2 -17.73 -3.31 -18.92
CA PRO A 2 -16.69 -3.61 -19.91
C PRO A 2 -15.66 -4.59 -19.32
N LYS A 3 -15.16 -5.51 -20.16
CA LYS A 3 -14.07 -6.42 -19.80
C LYS A 3 -12.76 -5.78 -20.23
N TYR A 4 -11.78 -5.76 -19.35
CA TYR A 4 -10.42 -5.26 -19.60
C TYR A 4 -9.43 -6.41 -19.51
N ASP A 5 -8.39 -6.37 -20.36
CA ASP A 5 -7.24 -7.26 -20.30
C ASP A 5 -6.05 -6.57 -19.59
N ILE A 6 -5.06 -7.37 -19.18
CA ILE A 6 -3.79 -6.90 -18.65
C ILE A 6 -3.06 -5.99 -19.67
N SER A 7 -3.27 -6.15 -20.97
CA SER A 7 -2.76 -5.22 -21.99
C SER A 7 -3.23 -3.79 -21.81
N ASP A 8 -4.43 -3.60 -21.28
CA ASP A 8 -5.11 -2.31 -21.33
C ASP A 8 -4.66 -1.37 -20.20
N ILE A 9 -3.92 -1.88 -19.22
CA ILE A 9 -3.62 -1.14 -17.98
C ILE A 9 -2.84 0.15 -18.24
N VAL A 10 -1.88 0.14 -19.17
CA VAL A 10 -1.08 1.33 -19.49
C VAL A 10 -1.95 2.39 -20.16
N ASP A 11 -2.81 1.99 -21.09
CA ASP A 11 -3.73 2.91 -21.77
C ASP A 11 -4.77 3.48 -20.79
N LEU A 12 -5.31 2.63 -19.90
CA LEU A 12 -6.19 3.09 -18.83
C LEU A 12 -5.52 4.15 -17.96
N LEU A 13 -4.27 3.95 -17.54
CA LEU A 13 -3.53 4.93 -16.74
C LEU A 13 -3.18 6.21 -17.51
N LYS A 14 -3.09 6.17 -18.84
CA LYS A 14 -2.90 7.36 -19.69
C LYS A 14 -4.16 8.22 -19.79
N PHE A 15 -5.34 7.61 -19.77
CA PHE A 15 -6.61 8.30 -20.02
C PHE A 15 -7.51 8.45 -18.79
N LYS A 16 -7.20 7.77 -17.68
CA LYS A 16 -7.98 7.81 -16.43
C LYS A 16 -7.12 8.31 -15.28
N THR A 17 -7.69 9.17 -14.45
CA THR A 17 -7.03 9.67 -13.23
C THR A 17 -6.83 8.57 -12.19
N VAL A 18 -7.81 7.66 -12.06
CA VAL A 18 -7.78 6.56 -11.10
C VAL A 18 -8.21 5.28 -11.80
N VAL A 19 -7.42 4.23 -11.60
CA VAL A 19 -7.74 2.85 -12.01
C VAL A 19 -7.79 2.00 -10.75
N HIS A 20 -8.96 1.47 -10.43
CA HIS A 20 -9.16 0.65 -9.24
C HIS A 20 -9.20 -0.83 -9.63
N ILE A 21 -8.29 -1.62 -9.04
CA ILE A 21 -8.26 -3.08 -9.19
C ILE A 21 -8.98 -3.68 -7.99
N ASP A 22 -10.23 -4.10 -8.19
CA ASP A 22 -11.06 -4.68 -7.14
C ASP A 22 -10.81 -6.19 -7.01
N LEU A 23 -10.37 -6.62 -5.82
CA LEU A 23 -10.12 -8.02 -5.49
C LEU A 23 -11.21 -8.61 -4.57
N SER A 24 -12.29 -7.88 -4.27
CA SER A 24 -13.32 -8.27 -3.28
C SER A 24 -14.06 -9.56 -3.63
N ALA A 25 -14.19 -9.88 -4.92
CA ALA A 25 -14.82 -11.10 -5.43
C ALA A 25 -13.81 -12.23 -5.75
N THR A 26 -12.51 -12.03 -5.48
CA THR A 26 -11.45 -12.99 -5.79
C THR A 26 -11.58 -14.24 -4.92
N ARG A 27 -11.52 -15.40 -5.57
CA ARG A 27 -11.47 -16.72 -4.91
C ARG A 27 -10.15 -17.45 -5.12
N ASP A 28 -9.50 -17.18 -6.25
CA ASP A 28 -8.19 -17.73 -6.60
C ASP A 28 -7.14 -16.63 -6.44
N PHE A 29 -6.53 -16.59 -5.25
CA PHE A 29 -5.51 -15.60 -4.92
C PHE A 29 -4.17 -15.89 -5.62
N ASP A 30 -3.84 -17.14 -5.92
CA ASP A 30 -2.66 -17.48 -6.72
C ASP A 30 -2.73 -16.85 -8.11
N HIS A 31 -3.86 -17.00 -8.78
CA HIS A 31 -4.09 -16.35 -10.07
C HIS A 31 -4.08 -14.83 -9.94
N ALA A 32 -4.76 -14.27 -8.94
CA ALA A 32 -4.79 -12.83 -8.73
C ALA A 32 -3.39 -12.24 -8.51
N PHE A 33 -2.54 -12.89 -7.71
CA PHE A 33 -1.16 -12.44 -7.47
C PHE A 33 -0.30 -12.48 -8.73
N LYS A 34 -0.49 -13.50 -9.59
CA LYS A 34 0.17 -13.55 -10.91
C LYS A 34 -0.29 -12.42 -11.83
N VAL A 35 -1.60 -12.14 -11.86
CA VAL A 35 -2.17 -11.01 -12.63
C VAL A 35 -1.63 -9.68 -12.14
N LEU A 36 -1.66 -9.43 -10.82
CA LEU A 36 -1.09 -8.22 -10.21
C LEU A 36 0.39 -8.06 -10.55
N THR A 37 1.17 -9.14 -10.47
CA THR A 37 2.60 -9.13 -10.84
C THR A 37 2.79 -8.66 -12.27
N ASN A 38 2.02 -9.21 -13.22
CA ASN A 38 2.11 -8.84 -14.63
C ASN A 38 1.68 -7.40 -14.87
N ILE A 39 0.61 -6.93 -14.20
CA ILE A 39 0.16 -5.54 -14.24
C ILE A 39 1.28 -4.60 -13.77
N LEU A 40 1.85 -4.84 -12.59
CA LEU A 40 2.90 -3.99 -12.02
C LEU A 40 4.15 -3.97 -12.89
N ARG A 41 4.54 -5.12 -13.47
CA ARG A 41 5.66 -5.20 -14.41
C ARG A 41 5.41 -4.37 -15.67
N LYS A 42 4.22 -4.43 -16.25
CA LYS A 42 3.88 -3.61 -17.43
C LYS A 42 3.91 -2.11 -17.13
N ILE A 43 3.34 -1.70 -16.00
CA ILE A 43 3.38 -0.30 -15.54
C ILE A 43 4.84 0.16 -15.40
N TYR A 44 5.66 -0.64 -14.73
CA TYR A 44 7.08 -0.32 -14.53
C TYR A 44 7.86 -0.30 -15.85
N SER A 45 7.59 -1.23 -16.77
CA SER A 45 8.22 -1.24 -18.09
C SER A 45 7.89 0.00 -18.93
N GLU A 46 6.63 0.47 -18.93
CA GLU A 46 6.25 1.71 -19.60
C GLU A 46 7.02 2.90 -19.01
N ALA A 47 7.10 2.98 -17.69
CA ALA A 47 7.81 4.05 -16.98
C ALA A 47 9.31 4.12 -17.31
N LEU A 48 9.94 2.97 -17.61
CA LEU A 48 11.35 2.94 -18.00
C LEU A 48 11.60 3.45 -19.43
N VAL A 49 10.61 3.38 -20.31
CA VAL A 49 10.77 3.77 -21.73
C VAL A 49 10.13 5.13 -22.04
N ASN A 50 9.24 5.62 -21.18
CA ASN A 50 8.47 6.83 -21.40
C ASN A 50 8.55 7.75 -20.18
N GLU A 51 9.45 8.74 -20.22
CA GLU A 51 9.65 9.71 -19.14
C GLU A 51 8.43 10.60 -18.83
N ARG A 52 7.42 10.63 -19.72
CA ARG A 52 6.17 11.36 -19.50
C ARG A 52 5.10 10.52 -18.82
N PHE A 53 5.35 9.22 -18.63
CA PHE A 53 4.46 8.33 -17.92
C PHE A 53 4.83 8.29 -16.44
N GLY A 54 3.82 8.29 -15.58
CA GLY A 54 4.00 8.13 -14.15
C GLY A 54 2.69 7.85 -13.44
N CYS A 55 2.75 7.12 -12.34
CA CYS A 55 1.59 6.81 -11.52
C CYS A 55 1.98 6.50 -10.08
N ILE A 56 1.03 6.68 -9.17
CA ILE A 56 1.14 6.18 -7.80
C ILE A 56 0.42 4.83 -7.73
N ILE A 57 1.11 3.81 -7.24
CA ILE A 57 0.54 2.48 -7.00
C ILE A 57 0.10 2.41 -5.55
N ALA A 58 -1.18 2.68 -5.29
CA ALA A 58 -1.77 2.54 -3.96
C ALA A 58 -2.08 1.07 -3.66
N ILE A 59 -1.53 0.54 -2.57
CA ILE A 59 -1.73 -0.84 -2.10
C ILE A 59 -2.35 -0.78 -0.72
N ASP A 60 -3.63 -1.16 -0.63
CA ASP A 60 -4.32 -1.34 0.64
C ASP A 60 -4.00 -2.71 1.24
N GLU A 61 -4.01 -2.80 2.56
CA GLU A 61 -3.61 -3.99 3.34
C GLU A 61 -2.33 -4.67 2.81
N ALA A 62 -1.28 -3.88 2.59
CA ALA A 62 -0.08 -4.34 1.90
C ALA A 62 0.64 -5.51 2.57
N HIS A 63 0.36 -5.81 3.85
CA HIS A 63 0.86 -7.01 4.51
C HIS A 63 0.42 -8.31 3.85
N LEU A 64 -0.70 -8.31 3.11
CA LEU A 64 -1.17 -9.45 2.33
C LEU A 64 -0.31 -9.72 1.09
N PHE A 65 0.21 -8.67 0.46
CA PHE A 65 1.00 -8.75 -0.79
C PHE A 65 2.51 -8.77 -0.53
N CYS A 66 2.92 -8.19 0.60
CA CYS A 66 4.31 -7.98 0.97
C CYS A 66 4.61 -8.52 2.39
N PRO A 67 4.27 -9.78 2.71
CA PRO A 67 4.44 -10.29 4.06
C PRO A 67 5.92 -10.40 4.47
N GLU A 68 6.20 -10.17 5.75
CA GLU A 68 7.44 -10.59 6.40
C GLU A 68 7.56 -12.13 6.34
N LYS A 69 8.78 -12.67 6.42
CA LYS A 69 9.00 -14.12 6.36
C LYS A 69 8.17 -14.85 7.43
N GLY A 70 7.39 -15.86 7.00
CA GLY A 70 6.56 -16.67 7.89
C GLY A 70 5.21 -16.04 8.29
N GLY A 71 4.82 -14.91 7.68
CA GLY A 71 3.48 -14.35 7.84
C GLY A 71 2.38 -15.19 7.20
N ILE A 72 1.11 -14.85 7.48
CA ILE A 72 -0.06 -15.47 6.85
C ILE A 72 -0.06 -15.13 5.35
N THR A 73 -0.24 -16.15 4.52
CA THR A 73 -0.21 -16.06 3.07
C THR A 73 -1.57 -16.42 2.48
N LEU A 74 -2.01 -15.67 1.46
CA LEU A 74 -3.27 -15.93 0.74
C LEU A 74 -3.07 -16.79 -0.52
N ALA A 75 -1.82 -16.95 -0.96
CA ALA A 75 -1.44 -17.62 -2.20
C ALA A 75 -0.19 -18.48 -1.98
N GLY A 76 0.15 -19.31 -2.95
CA GLY A 76 1.37 -20.10 -2.96
C GLY A 76 2.64 -19.25 -2.90
N ASP A 77 3.70 -19.82 -2.31
CA ASP A 77 4.97 -19.14 -2.04
C ASP A 77 5.60 -18.49 -3.28
N GLU A 78 5.45 -19.11 -4.46
CA GLU A 78 5.99 -18.57 -5.71
C GLU A 78 5.26 -17.30 -6.15
N ALA A 79 3.93 -17.30 -6.11
CA ALA A 79 3.12 -16.16 -6.51
C ALA A 79 3.37 -14.96 -5.58
N ILE A 80 3.45 -15.21 -4.27
CA ILE A 80 3.75 -14.19 -3.26
C ILE A 80 5.15 -13.64 -3.47
N ARG A 81 6.15 -14.52 -3.63
CA ARG A 81 7.54 -14.09 -3.85
C ARG A 81 7.64 -13.22 -5.10
N SER A 82 7.04 -13.63 -6.20
CA SER A 82 7.09 -12.90 -7.46
C SER A 82 6.45 -11.51 -7.36
N LEU A 83 5.29 -11.41 -6.71
CA LEU A 83 4.61 -10.13 -6.48
C LEU A 83 5.42 -9.23 -5.55
N ARG A 84 5.86 -9.77 -4.40
CA ARG A 84 6.66 -9.03 -3.42
C ARG A 84 7.96 -8.51 -4.02
N ASP A 85 8.67 -9.33 -4.79
CA ASP A 85 9.93 -8.94 -5.42
C ASP A 85 9.70 -7.86 -6.49
N THR A 86 8.57 -7.91 -7.20
CA THR A 86 8.16 -6.86 -8.14
C THR A 86 7.84 -5.55 -7.42
N ILE A 87 7.08 -5.59 -6.32
CA ILE A 87 6.79 -4.40 -5.50
C ILE A 87 8.10 -3.84 -4.91
N HIS A 88 9.02 -4.70 -4.47
CA HIS A 88 10.31 -4.29 -3.94
C HIS A 88 11.19 -3.60 -5.00
N LEU A 89 11.22 -4.12 -6.22
CA LEU A 89 11.88 -3.48 -7.36
C LEU A 89 11.31 -2.07 -7.57
N ILE A 90 9.99 -1.96 -7.71
CA ILE A 90 9.32 -0.66 -7.93
C ILE A 90 9.56 0.29 -6.75
N ALA A 91 9.51 -0.18 -5.52
CA ALA A 91 9.81 0.61 -4.33
C ALA A 91 11.21 1.23 -4.35
N THR A 92 12.19 0.53 -4.92
CA THR A 92 13.60 0.93 -4.90
C THR A 92 13.97 1.81 -6.10
N THR A 93 13.47 1.49 -7.29
CA THR A 93 13.88 2.14 -8.55
C THR A 93 12.76 2.95 -9.20
N GLY A 94 11.51 2.60 -8.95
CA GLY A 94 10.33 3.27 -9.50
C GLY A 94 10.23 4.77 -9.22
N PRO A 95 10.51 5.28 -7.99
CA PRO A 95 10.40 6.71 -7.71
C PRO A 95 11.21 7.60 -8.66
N ARG A 96 12.38 7.12 -9.12
CA ARG A 96 13.23 7.84 -10.09
C ARG A 96 12.67 7.83 -11.52
N ASN A 97 11.74 6.92 -11.81
CA ASN A 97 11.12 6.73 -13.11
C ASN A 97 9.63 7.12 -13.10
N GLY A 98 9.18 7.89 -12.12
CA GLY A 98 7.79 8.37 -12.07
C GLY A 98 6.74 7.35 -11.56
N VAL A 99 7.15 6.17 -11.08
CA VAL A 99 6.23 5.15 -10.55
C VAL A 99 6.55 4.85 -9.09
N THR A 100 5.69 5.27 -8.17
CA THR A 100 5.95 5.15 -6.72
C THR A 100 4.88 4.30 -6.03
N PRO A 101 5.24 3.33 -5.17
CA PRO A 101 4.27 2.67 -4.32
C PRO A 101 3.80 3.59 -3.18
N PHE A 102 2.51 3.51 -2.86
CA PHE A 102 1.91 4.10 -1.67
C PHE A 102 1.21 2.96 -0.90
N ILE A 103 1.66 2.69 0.31
CA ILE A 103 1.24 1.51 1.06
C ILE A 103 0.39 1.92 2.27
N ALA A 104 -0.79 1.30 2.41
CA ALA A 104 -1.62 1.34 3.60
C ALA A 104 -1.69 -0.06 4.25
N THR A 105 -1.70 -0.09 5.58
CA THR A 105 -1.86 -1.32 6.36
C THR A 105 -2.28 -1.01 7.79
N GLN A 106 -3.03 -1.93 8.39
CA GLN A 106 -3.28 -1.92 9.83
C GLN A 106 -2.20 -2.67 10.63
N ARG A 107 -1.38 -3.47 9.95
CA ARG A 107 -0.38 -4.38 10.53
C ARG A 107 1.02 -4.08 9.99
N PRO A 108 1.63 -2.93 10.32
CA PRO A 108 2.98 -2.60 9.86
C PRO A 108 4.04 -3.63 10.28
N SER A 109 3.86 -4.33 11.40
CA SER A 109 4.77 -5.40 11.85
C SER A 109 4.81 -6.63 10.93
N LEU A 110 3.75 -6.85 10.16
CA LEU A 110 3.62 -7.99 9.24
C LEU A 110 4.12 -7.70 7.83
N ILE A 111 4.50 -6.46 7.52
CA ILE A 111 5.06 -6.10 6.22
C ILE A 111 6.57 -6.33 6.20
N SER A 112 7.07 -6.79 5.05
CA SER A 112 8.48 -6.87 4.72
C SER A 112 9.24 -5.61 5.17
N LYS A 113 10.20 -5.79 6.09
CA LYS A 113 11.07 -4.70 6.56
C LYS A 113 11.75 -3.98 5.40
N THR A 114 12.21 -4.73 4.41
CA THR A 114 12.89 -4.19 3.23
C THR A 114 11.99 -3.18 2.49
N ILE A 115 10.72 -3.51 2.27
CA ILE A 115 9.79 -2.61 1.57
C ILE A 115 9.56 -1.34 2.38
N THR A 116 9.20 -1.47 3.66
CA THR A 116 8.97 -0.31 4.54
C THR A 116 10.20 0.60 4.69
N THR A 117 11.42 0.08 4.66
CA THR A 117 12.65 0.89 4.67
C THR A 117 12.86 1.66 3.37
N GLN A 118 12.45 1.11 2.22
CA GLN A 118 12.50 1.80 0.92
C GLN A 118 11.38 2.83 0.74
N MET A 119 10.27 2.73 1.50
CA MET A 119 9.16 3.68 1.50
C MET A 119 9.47 5.00 2.24
N GLY A 120 10.70 5.50 2.12
CA GLY A 120 11.22 6.67 2.83
C GLY A 120 10.52 8.00 2.54
N GLN A 121 9.37 8.01 1.86
CA GLN A 121 8.75 9.23 1.39
C GLN A 121 7.84 9.84 2.45
N ASN A 122 6.87 9.12 3.03
CA ASN A 122 6.02 9.64 4.11
C ASN A 122 5.41 8.49 4.93
N ILE A 123 5.52 8.52 6.26
CA ILE A 123 4.78 7.59 7.13
C ILE A 123 3.72 8.38 7.88
N ILE A 124 2.48 7.91 7.77
CA ILE A 124 1.32 8.43 8.50
C ILE A 124 0.89 7.35 9.48
N ALA A 125 1.13 7.57 10.78
CA ALA A 125 0.79 6.62 11.83
C ALA A 125 -0.41 7.09 12.65
N HIS A 126 -1.45 6.24 12.71
CA HIS A 126 -2.59 6.34 13.63
C HIS A 126 -2.51 5.25 14.70
N ARG A 127 -3.41 5.28 15.69
CA ARG A 127 -3.42 4.34 16.82
C ARG A 127 -3.14 2.88 16.38
N VAL A 128 -2.14 2.25 16.98
CA VAL A 128 -1.71 0.87 16.70
C VAL A 128 -1.57 0.05 17.99
N GLU A 129 -1.61 -1.27 17.83
CA GLU A 129 -1.32 -2.27 18.87
C GLU A 129 0.17 -2.28 19.25
N ASP A 130 0.52 -2.87 20.40
CA ASP A 130 1.87 -2.78 20.96
C ASP A 130 2.97 -3.38 20.05
N ILE A 131 2.69 -4.48 19.34
CA ILE A 131 3.65 -5.08 18.39
C ILE A 131 3.91 -4.18 17.18
N ASP A 132 2.86 -3.51 16.71
CA ASP A 132 2.91 -2.58 15.59
C ASP A 132 3.54 -1.25 16.01
N LEU A 133 3.37 -0.84 17.27
CA LEU A 133 4.01 0.34 17.84
C LEU A 133 5.53 0.23 17.82
N ALA A 134 6.08 -0.92 18.22
CA ALA A 134 7.52 -1.15 18.16
C ALA A 134 8.07 -0.97 16.74
N ARG A 135 7.33 -1.48 15.74
CA ARG A 135 7.70 -1.30 14.33
C ARG A 135 7.64 0.16 13.90
N ILE A 136 6.63 0.90 14.33
CA ILE A 136 6.52 2.34 14.02
C ILE A 136 7.65 3.12 14.71
N GLU A 137 7.99 2.80 15.96
CA GLU A 137 9.09 3.41 16.71
C GLU A 137 10.45 3.21 16.02
N GLU A 138 10.71 2.06 15.41
CA GLU A 138 11.91 1.85 14.59
C GLU A 138 12.01 2.85 13.41
N ILE A 139 10.88 3.32 12.88
CA ILE A 139 10.88 4.16 11.67
C ILE A 139 10.75 5.64 12.00
N VAL A 140 9.89 6.03 12.94
CA VAL A 140 9.66 7.44 13.30
C VAL A 140 10.36 7.85 14.61
N GLY A 141 10.98 6.92 15.32
CA GLY A 141 11.66 7.20 16.58
C GLY A 141 10.69 7.36 17.77
N PRO A 142 11.17 7.88 18.91
CA PRO A 142 10.46 7.86 20.20
C PRO A 142 9.10 8.55 20.20
N ILE A 143 8.87 9.50 19.27
CA ILE A 143 7.58 10.18 19.11
C ILE A 143 6.45 9.21 18.79
N ALA A 144 6.75 8.04 18.20
CA ALA A 144 5.81 6.96 17.94
C ALA A 144 4.91 6.62 19.13
N ARG A 145 5.44 6.67 20.37
CA ARG A 145 4.67 6.34 21.58
C ARG A 145 3.43 7.20 21.77
N LYS A 146 3.42 8.42 21.21
CA LYS A 146 2.25 9.33 21.26
C LYS A 146 1.07 8.80 20.44
N VAL A 147 1.30 7.94 19.45
CA VAL A 147 0.26 7.35 18.58
C VAL A 147 -0.87 6.68 19.39
N ARG A 148 -0.58 6.12 20.57
CA ARG A 148 -1.58 5.47 21.44
C ARG A 148 -2.68 6.43 21.89
N VAL A 149 -2.31 7.68 22.16
CA VAL A 149 -3.20 8.71 22.73
C VAL A 149 -3.71 9.72 21.71
N LEU A 150 -3.29 9.61 20.44
CA LEU A 150 -3.76 10.51 19.40
C LEU A 150 -5.29 10.40 19.22
N PRO A 151 -6.04 11.52 19.20
CA PRO A 151 -7.45 11.50 18.85
C PRO A 151 -7.65 11.06 17.39
N ARG A 152 -8.88 10.65 17.04
CA ARG A 152 -9.22 10.36 15.65
C ARG A 152 -8.96 11.59 14.77
N GLY A 153 -8.40 11.36 13.58
CA GLY A 153 -7.99 12.42 12.66
C GLY A 153 -6.62 13.02 13.01
N TRP A 154 -5.90 12.53 14.00
CA TRP A 154 -4.50 12.92 14.23
C TRP A 154 -3.54 11.82 13.79
N ALA A 155 -2.40 12.22 13.25
CA ALA A 155 -1.36 11.32 12.78
C ALA A 155 0.04 11.82 13.15
N ILE A 156 0.99 10.90 13.26
CA ILE A 156 2.41 11.24 13.14
C ILE A 156 2.80 11.15 11.67
N VAL A 157 3.43 12.21 11.16
CA VAL A 157 3.96 12.29 9.81
C VAL A 157 5.49 12.41 9.84
N LYS A 158 6.19 11.43 9.28
CA LYS A 158 7.61 11.54 8.96
C LYS A 158 7.77 11.69 7.46
N ALA A 159 8.30 12.83 7.01
CA ALA A 159 8.35 13.20 5.59
C ALA A 159 9.78 13.58 5.18
N LEU A 160 10.59 12.60 4.76
CA LEU A 160 12.01 12.87 4.41
C LEU A 160 12.15 13.68 3.11
N ALA A 161 11.17 13.59 2.21
CA ALA A 161 11.14 14.36 0.98
C ALA A 161 10.65 15.81 1.19
N ALA A 162 9.95 16.08 2.29
CA ALA A 162 9.55 17.43 2.66
C ALA A 162 10.68 18.15 3.40
N LYS A 163 10.60 19.48 3.54
CA LYS A 163 11.52 20.27 4.37
C LYS A 163 11.29 20.05 5.89
N ILE A 164 10.74 18.89 6.26
CA ILE A 164 10.37 18.50 7.62
C ILE A 164 11.52 17.64 8.17
N ARG A 165 12.29 18.19 9.11
CA ARG A 165 13.51 17.56 9.62
C ARG A 165 13.26 16.52 10.71
N GLU A 166 12.08 16.52 11.28
CA GLU A 166 11.66 15.65 12.37
C GLU A 166 10.20 15.23 12.18
N PRO A 167 9.77 14.06 12.67
CA PRO A 167 8.37 13.68 12.57
C PRO A 167 7.47 14.65 13.32
N LEU A 168 6.35 15.03 12.69
CA LEU A 168 5.39 15.98 13.24
C LEU A 168 4.09 15.28 13.59
N ILE A 169 3.40 15.78 14.61
CA ILE A 169 2.00 15.41 14.86
C ILE A 169 1.13 16.40 14.09
N VAL A 170 0.30 15.89 13.19
CA VAL A 170 -0.59 16.69 12.35
C VAL A 170 -2.04 16.27 12.56
N ARG A 171 -2.95 17.20 12.35
CA ARG A 171 -4.38 16.93 12.21
C ARG A 171 -4.68 16.74 10.74
N VAL A 172 -5.23 15.58 10.39
CA VAL A 172 -5.75 15.21 9.08
C VAL A 172 -7.25 15.45 9.11
N GLU A 173 -7.72 16.37 8.28
CA GLU A 173 -9.15 16.63 8.11
C GLU A 173 -9.69 15.72 7.02
N ALA A 174 -10.79 15.02 7.31
CA ALA A 174 -11.44 14.15 6.33
C ALA A 174 -12.36 14.99 5.45
N GLU A 175 -12.07 15.03 4.15
CA GLU A 175 -12.96 15.66 3.17
C GLU A 175 -14.08 14.72 2.71
N THR A 176 -13.88 13.41 2.85
CA THR A 176 -14.86 12.37 2.48
C THR A 176 -14.65 11.10 3.30
N THR A 177 -15.63 10.19 3.25
CA THR A 177 -15.57 8.86 3.89
C THR A 177 -15.74 7.77 2.84
N PRO A 178 -15.06 6.61 2.98
CA PRO A 178 -15.25 5.48 2.07
C PRO A 178 -16.72 5.03 2.05
N GLU A 179 -17.25 4.71 0.87
CA GLU A 179 -18.62 4.17 0.74
C GLU A 179 -18.77 2.76 1.34
N SER A 180 -17.66 2.06 1.60
CA SER A 180 -17.64 0.67 2.05
C SER A 180 -17.85 0.50 3.57
N THR A 181 -19.02 0.87 4.07
CA THR A 181 -19.57 0.26 5.30
C THR A 181 -21.05 -0.11 5.09
N GLY A 182 -21.37 -0.74 3.96
CA GLY A 182 -22.75 -1.11 3.63
C GLY A 182 -23.31 -2.32 4.38
N LYS A 183 -22.46 -3.18 4.98
CA LYS A 183 -22.89 -4.32 5.80
C LYS A 183 -21.87 -4.63 6.89
N THR A 184 -22.25 -4.36 8.13
CA THR A 184 -21.53 -4.81 9.31
C THR A 184 -21.75 -6.30 9.55
N ALA A 185 -20.91 -6.92 10.40
CA ALA A 185 -21.16 -8.29 10.85
C ALA A 185 -22.54 -8.41 11.53
N TYR A 186 -22.97 -7.35 12.22
CA TYR A 186 -24.29 -7.25 12.83
C TYR A 186 -25.42 -7.33 11.80
N ASP A 187 -25.30 -6.63 10.66
CA ASP A 187 -26.28 -6.69 9.57
C ASP A 187 -26.38 -8.09 8.93
N ARG A 188 -25.36 -8.93 9.08
CA ARG A 188 -25.39 -10.35 8.63
C ARG A 188 -26.09 -11.28 9.62
N PHE A 189 -26.12 -10.94 10.90
CA PHE A 189 -26.79 -11.73 11.94
C PHE A 189 -28.30 -11.44 12.04
N LEU A 190 -28.75 -10.31 11.50
CA LEU A 190 -30.16 -9.91 11.46
C LEU A 190 -30.92 -10.47 10.24
N GLN A 191 -30.26 -11.23 9.35
CA GLN A 191 -30.86 -11.93 8.21
C GLN A 191 -31.15 -13.39 8.56
#